data_AF-A0A6I2ZLN4-F1
#
_entry.id   AF-A0A6I2ZLN4-F1
#
_cell.length_a   1.000
_cell.length_b   1.000
_cell.length_c   1.000
_cell.angle_alpha   90.00
_cell.angle_beta   90.00
_cell.angle_gamma   90.00
#
_symmetry.space_group_name_H-M   'P 1'
#
loop_
_entity.id
_entity.type
_entity.pdbx_description
1 polymer ?
#
loop_
_entity_poly.entity_id
_entity_poly.type
_entity_poly.pdbx_seq_one_letter_code
_entity_poly.pdbx_strand_id
1 'polypeptide(L)'
;MTSSEQTKMDQAKSAKQTLTRRAFVRGTGLGAGVIVTAAACTPGAPPGGPGPNGSTPTGPTGPTPELQLSNIQGNILAGFNKDHQRMLFFTFPSGAAAKQLLSTLQEQVANSEEVLAFNSRYKAAASSNSPLPSATWLNLALTHAGLTALGVSRSDLQAFPDSFRQGMRARSGLIGDSGPSAPSNWITSNADHAVVILAADRL
;
A
#
# COMPACT_ATOMS: atom_id res chain seq x y z
N MET A 1 17.39 -38.81 17.64
CA MET A 1 16.93 -37.42 17.79
C MET A 1 15.99 -37.39 18.97
N THR A 2 16.44 -36.80 20.07
CA THR A 2 15.73 -36.88 21.36
C THR A 2 14.62 -35.84 21.42
N SER A 3 13.57 -36.11 22.21
CA SER A 3 12.42 -35.22 22.42
C SER A 3 12.82 -33.78 22.83
N SER A 4 14.01 -33.62 23.42
CA SER A 4 14.61 -32.33 23.77
C SER A 4 15.14 -31.51 22.59
N GLU A 5 15.52 -32.14 21.47
CA GLU A 5 16.00 -31.45 20.27
C GLU A 5 14.84 -30.91 19.43
N GLN A 6 13.73 -31.67 19.33
CA GLN A 6 12.50 -31.25 18.67
C GLN A 6 11.89 -30.02 19.37
N THR A 7 11.89 -30.02 20.71
CA THR A 7 11.38 -28.92 21.53
C THR A 7 12.21 -27.64 21.39
N LYS A 8 13.54 -27.77 21.22
CA LYS A 8 14.42 -26.63 20.92
C LYS A 8 14.24 -26.10 19.49
N MET A 9 13.96 -26.97 18.52
CA MET A 9 13.65 -26.55 17.13
C MET A 9 12.28 -25.85 17.03
N ASP A 10 11.28 -26.31 17.77
CA ASP A 10 9.96 -25.66 17.82
C ASP A 10 9.99 -24.33 18.60
N GLN A 11 10.77 -24.23 19.69
CA GLN A 11 11.00 -22.96 20.38
C GLN A 11 11.85 -21.98 19.56
N ALA A 12 12.83 -22.45 18.78
CA ALA A 12 13.59 -21.60 17.87
C ALA A 12 12.74 -21.10 16.67
N LYS A 13 11.74 -21.87 16.24
CA LYS A 13 10.71 -21.43 15.26
C LYS A 13 9.74 -20.41 15.89
N SER A 14 9.41 -20.55 17.17
CA SER A 14 8.55 -19.64 17.92
C SER A 14 9.24 -18.32 18.33
N ALA A 15 10.58 -18.28 18.33
CA ALA A 15 11.38 -17.13 18.77
C ALA A 15 11.81 -16.16 17.65
N LYS A 16 11.33 -16.35 16.41
CA LYS A 16 11.26 -15.24 15.46
C LYS A 16 10.22 -14.27 15.99
N GLN A 17 10.68 -13.28 16.76
CA GLN A 17 9.88 -12.14 17.20
C GLN A 17 9.05 -11.63 16.02
N THR A 18 7.79 -12.05 16.00
CA THR A 18 6.81 -11.61 15.04
C THR A 18 6.53 -10.18 15.46
N LEU A 19 7.23 -9.22 14.84
CA LEU A 19 6.72 -7.87 14.71
C LEU A 19 5.37 -8.02 14.01
N THR A 20 4.32 -8.21 14.79
CA THR A 20 2.95 -8.18 14.27
C THR A 20 2.73 -6.80 13.66
N ARG A 21 1.88 -6.66 12.65
CA ARG A 21 1.55 -5.34 12.05
C ARG A 21 1.20 -4.26 13.11
N ARG A 22 0.74 -4.68 14.30
CA ARG A 22 0.52 -3.82 15.48
C ARG A 22 1.79 -3.31 16.17
N ALA A 23 2.89 -4.08 16.18
CA ALA A 23 4.13 -3.72 16.84
C ALA A 23 4.94 -2.66 16.06
N PHE A 24 4.81 -2.62 14.73
CA PHE A 24 5.47 -1.59 13.90
C PHE A 24 5.03 -0.16 14.27
N VAL A 25 3.74 0.03 14.62
CA VAL A 25 3.17 1.33 15.00
C VAL A 25 3.81 1.93 16.27
N ARG A 26 4.43 1.11 17.14
CA ARG A 26 5.05 1.58 18.39
C ARG A 26 6.58 1.68 18.34
N GLY A 27 7.22 1.15 17.29
CA GLY A 27 8.65 0.83 17.32
C GLY A 27 9.59 1.78 16.59
N THR A 28 9.11 2.72 15.77
CA THR A 28 10.01 3.54 14.97
C THR A 28 10.27 4.90 15.64
N GLY A 29 11.41 5.00 16.33
CA GLY A 29 12.08 6.26 16.66
C GLY A 29 12.60 6.95 15.40
N LEU A 30 11.74 7.21 14.42
CA LEU A 30 12.01 8.03 13.26
C LEU A 30 11.96 9.50 13.71
N GLY A 31 13.12 10.13 13.75
CA GLY A 31 13.25 11.56 14.06
C GLY A 31 12.39 12.40 13.11
N ALA A 32 11.61 13.30 13.71
CA ALA A 32 10.91 14.45 13.13
C ALA A 32 10.68 14.43 11.61
N GLY A 33 9.94 13.44 11.11
CA GLY A 33 9.25 13.51 9.82
C GLY A 33 7.86 14.10 10.05
N VAL A 34 7.45 15.06 9.22
CA VAL A 34 6.13 15.70 9.31
C VAL A 34 5.03 14.63 9.20
N ILE A 35 4.33 14.38 10.31
CA ILE A 35 3.16 13.49 10.34
C ILE A 35 1.99 14.27 9.72
N VAL A 36 1.75 14.07 8.42
CA VAL A 36 0.56 14.62 7.77
C VAL A 36 -0.63 13.70 8.06
N THR A 37 -1.48 14.09 8.99
CA THR A 37 -2.78 13.44 9.19
C THR A 37 -3.78 14.04 8.22
N ALA A 38 -4.08 13.34 7.13
CA ALA A 38 -5.19 13.70 6.26
C ALA A 38 -6.52 13.27 6.92
N ALA A 39 -7.47 14.21 7.02
CA ALA A 39 -8.81 13.98 7.55
C ALA A 39 -9.66 13.12 6.60
N ALA A 40 -10.62 12.40 7.17
CA ALA A 40 -11.53 11.51 6.44
C ALA A 40 -12.34 12.27 5.37
N CYS A 41 -12.25 11.84 4.12
CA CYS A 41 -13.20 12.22 3.08
C CYS A 41 -14.46 11.35 3.20
N THR A 42 -15.60 11.97 3.45
CA THR A 42 -16.92 11.36 3.30
C THR A 42 -17.18 11.09 1.80
N PRO A 43 -17.61 9.88 1.39
CA PRO A 43 -17.95 9.62 0.00
C PRO A 43 -19.24 10.39 -0.37
N GLY A 44 -19.13 11.37 -1.26
CA GLY A 44 -20.27 11.93 -1.97
C GLY A 44 -20.79 10.95 -3.03
N ALA A 45 -22.10 10.93 -3.26
CA ALA A 45 -22.74 10.07 -4.25
C ALA A 45 -22.17 10.29 -5.66
N PRO A 46 -21.96 9.23 -6.46
CA PRO A 46 -21.42 9.37 -7.82
C PRO A 46 -22.44 10.06 -8.75
N PRO A 47 -22.01 11.04 -9.58
CA PRO A 47 -22.86 11.59 -10.62
C PRO A 47 -23.16 10.54 -11.70
N GLY A 48 -24.34 10.65 -12.30
CA GLY A 48 -24.96 9.66 -13.20
C GLY A 48 -24.07 9.16 -14.33
N GLY A 49 -24.23 7.87 -14.64
CA GLY A 49 -23.41 7.13 -15.60
C GLY A 49 -23.53 7.63 -17.05
N PRO A 50 -22.52 7.33 -17.89
CA PRO A 50 -22.51 7.72 -19.29
C PRO A 50 -23.55 6.91 -20.09
N GLY A 51 -24.20 7.58 -21.04
CA GLY A 51 -25.20 7.01 -21.94
C GLY A 51 -24.63 5.94 -22.89
N PRO A 52 -25.51 5.23 -23.63
CA PRO A 52 -25.17 3.99 -24.31
C PRO A 52 -24.55 4.29 -25.67
N ASN A 53 -23.27 4.66 -25.71
CA ASN A 53 -22.47 4.64 -26.94
C ASN A 53 -21.00 4.44 -26.57
N GLY A 54 -20.61 3.17 -26.41
CA GLY A 54 -19.22 2.76 -26.22
C GLY A 54 -19.05 1.36 -26.77
N SER A 55 -18.40 1.24 -27.92
CA SER A 55 -17.86 -0.02 -28.42
C SER A 55 -17.12 -0.72 -27.27
N THR A 56 -17.56 -1.93 -26.92
CA THR A 56 -16.90 -2.77 -25.91
C THR A 56 -15.42 -2.86 -26.26
N PRO A 57 -14.49 -2.46 -25.37
CA PRO A 57 -13.08 -2.67 -25.61
C PRO A 57 -12.86 -4.18 -25.76
N THR A 58 -12.57 -4.63 -26.98
CA THR A 58 -12.15 -6.02 -27.22
C THR A 58 -10.78 -6.17 -26.58
N GLY A 59 -10.76 -6.67 -25.35
CA GLY A 59 -9.55 -7.05 -24.65
C GLY A 59 -8.76 -8.12 -25.41
N PRO A 60 -7.50 -8.37 -25.03
CA PRO A 60 -6.64 -9.33 -25.70
C PRO A 60 -7.33 -10.70 -25.83
N THR A 61 -7.41 -11.19 -27.06
CA THR A 61 -8.03 -12.48 -27.42
C THR A 61 -7.02 -13.59 -27.15
N GLY A 62 -6.90 -13.97 -25.88
CA GLY A 62 -6.05 -15.05 -25.39
C GLY A 62 -6.65 -15.63 -24.11
N PRO A 63 -6.16 -16.80 -23.63
CA PRO A 63 -6.56 -17.29 -22.32
C PRO A 63 -6.28 -16.20 -21.29
N THR A 64 -7.29 -15.83 -20.51
CA THR A 64 -7.14 -14.84 -19.44
C THR A 64 -6.05 -15.35 -18.51
N PRO A 65 -4.90 -14.65 -18.39
CA PRO A 65 -3.82 -15.11 -17.53
C PRO A 65 -4.33 -15.17 -16.09
N GLU A 66 -4.09 -16.30 -15.42
CA GLU A 66 -4.43 -16.46 -14.02
C GLU A 66 -3.60 -15.49 -13.16
N LEU A 67 -4.28 -14.67 -12.38
CA LEU A 67 -3.63 -13.69 -11.52
C LEU A 67 -3.13 -14.35 -10.25
N GLN A 68 -1.84 -14.23 -9.96
CA GLN A 68 -1.25 -14.69 -8.70
C GLN A 68 -1.58 -13.71 -7.57
N LEU A 69 -2.72 -13.90 -6.92
CA LEU A 69 -3.25 -12.98 -5.89
C LEU A 69 -2.32 -12.81 -4.67
N SER A 70 -1.51 -13.83 -4.36
CA SER A 70 -0.48 -13.78 -3.33
C SER A 70 0.66 -12.81 -3.65
N ASN A 71 0.84 -12.45 -4.93
CA ASN A 71 1.86 -11.52 -5.41
C ASN A 71 1.29 -10.15 -5.81
N ILE A 72 0.01 -9.88 -5.50
CA ILE A 72 -0.64 -8.60 -5.77
C ILE A 72 -1.02 -7.95 -4.45
N GLN A 73 -0.57 -6.72 -4.19
CA GLN A 73 -0.89 -6.04 -2.95
C GLN A 73 -2.41 -5.90 -2.74
N GLY A 74 -2.88 -6.11 -1.51
CA GLY A 74 -4.29 -6.36 -1.22
C GLY A 74 -5.22 -5.16 -1.45
N ASN A 75 -4.67 -3.94 -1.49
CA ASN A 75 -5.45 -2.75 -1.78
C ASN A 75 -5.73 -2.53 -3.28
N ILE A 76 -5.16 -3.37 -4.16
CA ILE A 76 -5.31 -3.23 -5.62
C ILE A 76 -6.59 -3.92 -6.12
N LEU A 77 -6.79 -5.20 -5.77
CA LEU A 77 -7.94 -5.97 -6.27
C LEU A 77 -9.02 -6.19 -5.21
N ALA A 78 -8.63 -6.46 -3.97
CA ALA A 78 -9.57 -6.79 -2.90
C ALA A 78 -10.07 -5.55 -2.15
N GLY A 79 -9.22 -4.53 -2.03
CA GLY A 79 -9.48 -3.30 -1.28
C GLY A 79 -9.42 -3.54 0.23
N PHE A 80 -8.76 -2.65 0.97
CA PHE A 80 -8.63 -2.82 2.42
C PHE A 80 -9.95 -2.60 3.18
N ASN A 81 -10.81 -1.68 2.72
CA ASN A 81 -12.12 -1.36 3.27
C ASN A 81 -12.13 -1.26 4.81
N LYS A 82 -11.40 -0.28 5.34
CA LYS A 82 -11.23 -0.02 6.78
C LYS A 82 -11.67 1.37 7.16
N ASP A 83 -12.12 1.53 8.40
CA ASP A 83 -12.62 2.80 8.95
C ASP A 83 -11.54 3.85 9.11
N HIS A 84 -10.29 3.42 9.29
CA HIS A 84 -9.15 4.30 9.48
C HIS A 84 -8.04 4.03 8.49
N GLN A 85 -7.47 5.11 7.94
CA GLN A 85 -6.28 5.07 7.12
C GLN A 85 -5.27 6.13 7.57
N ARG A 86 -3.98 5.77 7.50
CA ARG A 86 -2.84 6.67 7.70
C ARG A 86 -1.86 6.48 6.55
N MET A 87 -1.41 7.60 5.98
CA MET A 87 -0.41 7.61 4.93
C MET A 87 0.88 8.20 5.50
N LEU A 88 1.97 7.46 5.38
CA LEU A 88 3.29 7.86 5.85
C LEU A 88 4.18 8.08 4.64
N PHE A 89 4.57 9.33 4.41
CA PHE A 89 5.47 9.71 3.32
C PHE A 89 6.88 9.87 3.86
N PHE A 90 7.88 9.38 3.11
CA PHE A 90 9.27 9.45 3.54
C PHE A 90 10.25 9.39 2.37
N THR A 91 11.48 9.79 2.66
CA THR A 91 12.63 9.71 1.76
C THR A 91 13.62 8.67 2.26
N PHE A 92 14.50 8.25 1.36
CA PHE A 92 15.58 7.32 1.65
C PHE A 92 16.89 8.11 1.71
N PRO A 93 17.70 7.98 2.78
CA PRO A 93 19.02 8.60 2.83
C PRO A 93 19.99 8.05 1.78
N SER A 94 19.81 6.77 1.40
CA SER A 94 20.61 6.09 0.37
C SER A 94 19.84 4.90 -0.19
N GLY A 95 20.26 4.39 -1.37
CA GLY A 95 19.68 3.17 -1.93
C GLY A 95 19.89 1.92 -1.07
N ALA A 96 20.99 1.85 -0.30
CA ALA A 96 21.22 0.77 0.65
C ALA A 96 20.21 0.82 1.82
N ALA A 97 19.98 2.00 2.39
CA ALA A 97 18.98 2.20 3.43
C ALA A 97 17.55 1.90 2.91
N ALA A 98 17.27 2.27 1.66
CA ALA A 98 16.01 1.93 0.99
C ALA A 98 15.81 0.41 0.92
N LYS A 99 16.78 -0.33 0.38
CA LYS A 99 16.71 -1.81 0.25
C LYS A 99 16.57 -2.49 1.61
N GLN A 100 17.29 -2.03 2.61
CA GLN A 100 17.17 -2.54 3.98
C GLN A 100 15.74 -2.33 4.52
N LEU A 101 15.20 -1.12 4.43
CA LEU A 101 13.83 -0.84 4.88
C LEU A 101 12.79 -1.68 4.12
N LEU A 102 12.91 -1.78 2.80
CA LEU A 102 11.99 -2.57 1.96
C LEU A 102 12.01 -4.06 2.31
N SER A 103 13.19 -4.63 2.58
CA SER A 103 13.32 -6.03 3.02
C SER A 103 12.61 -6.30 4.35
N THR A 104 12.49 -5.30 5.23
CA THR A 104 11.72 -5.42 6.48
C THR A 104 10.22 -5.22 6.23
N LEU A 105 9.84 -4.28 5.36
CA LEU A 105 8.43 -3.96 5.09
C LEU A 105 7.73 -5.01 4.23
N GLN A 106 8.42 -5.69 3.32
CA GLN A 106 7.81 -6.65 2.39
C GLN A 106 7.01 -7.75 3.11
N GLU A 107 7.50 -8.21 4.27
CA GLU A 107 6.85 -9.25 5.09
C GLU A 107 5.54 -8.76 5.71
N GLN A 108 5.34 -7.44 5.78
CA GLN A 108 4.16 -6.82 6.37
C GLN A 108 3.14 -6.38 5.31
N VAL A 109 3.56 -6.24 4.04
CA VAL A 109 2.66 -5.84 2.96
C VAL A 109 1.59 -6.90 2.78
N ALA A 110 0.33 -6.48 2.85
CA ALA A 110 -0.80 -7.37 2.65
C ALA A 110 -0.98 -7.68 1.17
N ASN A 111 -1.28 -8.94 0.84
CA ASN A 111 -1.61 -9.36 -0.52
C ASN A 111 -3.13 -9.55 -0.72
N SER A 112 -3.56 -9.72 -1.97
CA SER A 112 -4.98 -9.80 -2.34
C SER A 112 -5.63 -11.09 -1.88
N GLU A 113 -4.89 -12.19 -1.84
CA GLU A 113 -5.37 -13.47 -1.32
C GLU A 113 -5.73 -13.36 0.18
N GLU A 114 -4.86 -12.77 0.99
CA GLU A 114 -5.08 -12.53 2.42
C GLU A 114 -6.34 -11.70 2.69
N VAL A 115 -6.51 -10.61 1.92
CA VAL A 115 -7.63 -9.68 2.09
C VAL A 115 -8.95 -10.30 1.64
N LEU A 116 -8.95 -11.07 0.54
CA LEU A 116 -10.15 -11.80 0.09
C LEU A 116 -10.57 -12.87 1.11
N ALA A 117 -9.60 -13.60 1.66
CA ALA A 117 -9.86 -14.58 2.71
C ALA A 117 -10.45 -13.89 3.96
N PHE A 118 -9.93 -12.72 4.35
CA PHE A 118 -10.50 -11.93 5.44
C PHE A 118 -11.93 -11.47 5.14
N ASN A 119 -12.19 -10.93 3.94
CA ASN A 119 -13.52 -10.47 3.54
C ASN A 119 -14.54 -11.61 3.59
N SER A 120 -14.14 -12.81 3.19
CA SER A 120 -14.98 -14.02 3.26
C SER A 120 -15.33 -14.37 4.71
N ARG A 121 -14.34 -14.37 5.62
CA ARG A 121 -14.56 -14.60 7.06
C ARG A 121 -15.44 -13.53 7.69
N TYR A 122 -15.24 -12.26 7.32
CA TYR A 122 -16.04 -11.15 7.81
C TYR A 122 -17.51 -11.31 7.42
N LYS A 123 -17.79 -11.61 6.14
CA LYS A 123 -19.15 -11.86 5.64
C LYS A 123 -19.81 -13.04 6.36
N ALA A 124 -19.07 -14.13 6.55
CA ALA A 124 -19.57 -15.29 7.29
C ALA A 124 -19.95 -14.90 8.73
N ALA A 125 -19.06 -14.22 9.46
CA ALA A 125 -19.31 -13.79 10.84
C ALA A 125 -20.51 -12.83 10.95
N ALA A 126 -20.65 -11.90 10.00
CA ALA A 126 -21.77 -10.97 9.92
C ALA A 126 -23.11 -11.71 9.70
N SER A 127 -23.10 -12.83 8.97
CA SER A 127 -24.31 -13.65 8.73
C SER A 127 -24.67 -14.59 9.88
N SER A 128 -23.72 -14.89 10.78
CA SER A 128 -23.88 -15.89 11.85
C SER A 128 -23.92 -15.30 13.26
N ASN A 129 -24.15 -13.98 13.39
CA ASN A 129 -24.09 -13.23 14.65
C ASN A 129 -22.82 -13.52 15.47
N SER A 130 -21.71 -13.81 14.79
CA SER A 130 -20.42 -14.12 15.41
C SER A 130 -19.57 -12.85 15.53
N PRO A 131 -18.62 -12.78 16.47
CA PRO A 131 -17.73 -11.62 16.58
C PRO A 131 -17.04 -11.30 15.25
N LEU A 132 -17.15 -10.05 14.80
CA LEU A 132 -16.51 -9.63 13.56
C LEU A 132 -14.99 -9.65 13.70
N PRO A 133 -14.26 -10.27 12.75
CA PRO A 133 -12.81 -10.24 12.76
C PRO A 133 -12.32 -8.80 12.51
N SER A 134 -11.16 -8.46 13.08
CA SER A 134 -10.49 -7.18 12.86
C SER A 134 -9.11 -7.38 12.24
N ALA A 135 -8.67 -6.43 11.42
CA ALA A 135 -7.39 -6.45 10.74
C ALA A 135 -6.75 -5.07 10.64
N THR A 136 -5.42 -5.10 10.53
CA THR A 136 -4.57 -4.00 10.11
C THR A 136 -3.85 -4.43 8.85
N TRP A 137 -3.94 -3.62 7.80
CA TRP A 137 -3.34 -3.86 6.49
C TRP A 137 -2.29 -2.80 6.18
N LEU A 138 -1.26 -3.21 5.46
CA LEU A 138 -0.19 -2.34 4.99
C LEU A 138 -0.07 -2.48 3.47
N ASN A 139 -0.05 -1.35 2.77
CA ASN A 139 0.27 -1.24 1.35
C ASN A 139 1.43 -0.26 1.18
N LEU A 140 2.30 -0.51 0.22
CA LEU A 140 3.48 0.32 -0.06
C LEU A 140 3.46 0.73 -1.53
N ALA A 141 3.74 2.01 -1.80
CA ALA A 141 3.97 2.52 -3.14
C ALA A 141 5.25 3.36 -3.19
N LEU A 142 5.90 3.36 -4.36
CA LEU A 142 7.14 4.10 -4.64
C LEU A 142 6.89 5.15 -5.73
N THR A 143 7.52 6.32 -5.58
CA THR A 143 7.54 7.33 -6.63
C THR A 143 8.64 7.05 -7.65
N HIS A 144 8.62 7.70 -8.80
CA HIS A 144 9.74 7.62 -9.76
C HIS A 144 11.07 8.08 -9.11
N ALA A 145 11.04 9.11 -8.28
CA ALA A 145 12.20 9.55 -7.50
C ALA A 145 12.67 8.47 -6.51
N GLY A 146 11.73 7.78 -5.84
CA GLY A 146 12.06 6.67 -4.95
C GLY A 146 12.69 5.47 -5.66
N LEU A 147 12.19 5.10 -6.84
CA LEU A 147 12.80 4.06 -7.68
C LEU A 147 14.21 4.46 -8.15
N THR A 148 14.39 5.74 -8.49
CA THR A 148 15.70 6.30 -8.82
C THR A 148 16.65 6.19 -7.63
N ALA A 149 16.22 6.60 -6.43
CA ALA A 149 17.00 6.50 -5.20
C ALA A 149 17.32 5.05 -4.81
N LEU A 150 16.44 4.10 -5.14
CA LEU A 150 16.65 2.67 -4.93
C LEU A 150 17.72 2.08 -5.86
N GLY A 151 18.07 2.80 -6.93
CA GLY A 151 19.05 2.37 -7.93
C GLY A 151 18.45 1.49 -9.01
N VAL A 152 17.16 1.66 -9.34
CA VAL A 152 16.54 1.01 -10.51
C VAL A 152 17.25 1.47 -11.78
N SER A 153 17.38 0.57 -12.76
CA SER A 153 18.10 0.86 -14.00
C SER A 153 17.44 2.01 -14.77
N ARG A 154 18.25 2.77 -15.53
CA ARG A 154 17.73 3.87 -16.34
C ARG A 154 16.72 3.38 -17.39
N SER A 155 16.95 2.21 -17.99
CA SER A 155 16.02 1.64 -18.98
C SER A 155 14.65 1.36 -18.37
N ASP A 156 14.61 0.78 -17.17
CA ASP A 156 13.35 0.48 -16.50
C ASP A 156 12.63 1.76 -16.06
N LEU A 157 13.39 2.75 -15.56
CA LEU A 157 12.84 4.07 -15.20
C LEU A 157 12.20 4.77 -16.40
N GLN A 158 12.80 4.67 -17.60
CA GLN A 158 12.25 5.28 -18.82
C GLN A 158 11.05 4.53 -19.40
N ALA A 159 10.84 3.27 -19.04
CA ALA A 159 9.69 2.48 -19.50
C ALA A 159 8.36 2.94 -18.85
N PHE A 160 8.41 3.68 -17.74
CA PHE A 160 7.22 4.22 -17.11
C PHE A 160 6.59 5.37 -17.93
N PRO A 161 5.26 5.54 -17.87
CA PRO A 161 4.58 6.63 -18.56
C PRO A 161 5.05 8.00 -18.06
N ASP A 162 5.02 8.99 -18.95
CA ASP A 162 5.42 10.38 -18.69
C ASP A 162 4.77 10.95 -17.45
N SER A 163 3.50 10.62 -17.20
CA SER A 163 2.75 11.05 -16.03
C SER A 163 3.41 10.63 -14.72
N PHE A 164 3.92 9.41 -14.67
CA PHE A 164 4.61 8.88 -13.49
C PHE A 164 6.05 9.41 -13.39
N ARG A 165 6.77 9.49 -14.51
CA ARG A 165 8.16 9.99 -14.55
C ARG A 165 8.26 11.47 -14.14
N GLN A 166 7.33 12.30 -14.60
CA GLN A 166 7.27 13.73 -14.28
C GLN A 166 6.74 14.01 -12.87
N GLY A 167 5.82 13.16 -12.38
CA GLY A 167 5.16 13.33 -11.10
C GLY A 167 4.05 14.40 -11.11
N MET A 168 3.22 14.36 -10.07
CA MET A 168 1.99 15.16 -9.97
C MET A 168 2.25 16.67 -9.95
N ARG A 169 3.26 17.10 -9.19
CA ARG A 169 3.60 18.53 -9.01
C ARG A 169 4.01 19.21 -10.32
N ALA A 170 4.87 18.59 -11.12
CA ALA A 170 5.30 19.14 -12.41
C ALA A 170 4.15 19.21 -13.43
N ARG A 171 3.11 18.40 -13.20
CA ARG A 171 1.92 18.31 -14.05
C ARG A 171 0.72 19.08 -13.51
N SER A 172 0.89 19.92 -12.49
CA SER A 172 -0.23 20.62 -11.83
C SER A 172 -1.11 21.39 -12.80
N GLY A 173 -0.51 22.09 -13.77
CA GLY A 173 -1.26 22.80 -14.81
C GLY A 173 -2.08 21.88 -15.73
N LEU A 174 -1.62 20.64 -15.96
CA LEU A 174 -2.36 19.64 -16.76
C LEU A 174 -3.52 19.00 -15.99
N ILE A 175 -3.41 18.92 -14.66
CA ILE A 175 -4.44 18.34 -13.78
C ILE A 175 -5.38 19.41 -13.18
N GLY A 176 -5.20 20.68 -13.55
CA GLY A 176 -6.07 21.80 -13.12
C GLY A 176 -5.71 22.41 -11.77
N ASP A 177 -4.60 21.99 -11.15
CA ASP A 177 -4.16 22.48 -9.84
C ASP A 177 -3.45 23.85 -9.98
N SER A 178 -4.24 24.91 -9.78
CA SER A 178 -3.86 26.31 -9.97
C SER A 178 -4.50 27.22 -8.93
N GLY A 179 -4.00 28.45 -8.78
CA GLY A 179 -4.52 29.40 -7.79
C GLY A 179 -4.47 28.82 -6.37
N PRO A 180 -5.61 28.77 -5.63
CA PRO A 180 -5.64 28.19 -4.28
C PRO A 180 -5.21 26.72 -4.20
N SER A 181 -5.44 25.91 -5.24
CA SER A 181 -4.99 24.50 -5.27
C SER A 181 -3.60 24.31 -5.88
N ALA A 182 -2.89 25.42 -6.20
CA ALA A 182 -1.55 25.35 -6.77
C ALA A 182 -0.58 24.57 -5.86
N PRO A 183 0.44 23.89 -6.42
CA PRO A 183 1.35 23.07 -5.64
C PRO A 183 2.10 23.80 -4.52
N SER A 184 2.27 25.11 -4.61
CA SER A 184 2.86 25.94 -3.54
C SER A 184 2.07 25.86 -2.23
N ASN A 185 0.79 25.46 -2.29
CA ASN A 185 -0.13 25.40 -1.15
C ASN A 185 -0.37 23.96 -0.67
N TRP A 186 0.28 22.96 -1.27
CA TRP A 186 0.12 21.56 -0.86
C TRP A 186 0.86 21.29 0.46
N ILE A 187 0.28 20.41 1.29
CA ILE A 187 0.80 20.02 2.60
C ILE A 187 1.96 19.01 2.47
N THR A 188 2.18 18.43 1.29
CA THR A 188 3.16 17.36 1.08
C THR A 188 4.57 17.90 0.83
N SER A 189 5.58 17.08 1.14
CA SER A 189 6.95 17.38 0.75
C SER A 189 7.10 17.25 -0.78
N ASN A 190 8.06 17.96 -1.35
CA ASN A 190 8.30 17.97 -2.81
C ASN A 190 9.08 16.73 -3.31
N ALA A 191 9.47 15.82 -2.42
CA ALA A 191 10.54 14.86 -2.68
C ALA A 191 10.27 13.46 -2.14
N ASP A 192 9.03 13.10 -1.81
CA ASP A 192 8.72 11.80 -1.21
C ASP A 192 9.16 10.65 -2.13
N HIS A 193 9.89 9.69 -1.57
CA HIS A 193 10.35 8.50 -2.29
C HIS A 193 9.32 7.37 -2.22
N ALA A 194 8.57 7.31 -1.12
CA ALA A 194 7.63 6.23 -0.85
C ALA A 194 6.45 6.71 -0.01
N VAL A 195 5.34 5.98 -0.11
CA VAL A 195 4.21 6.08 0.80
C VAL A 195 3.86 4.70 1.35
N VAL A 196 3.73 4.61 2.67
CA VAL A 196 3.12 3.47 3.35
C VAL A 196 1.69 3.84 3.73
N ILE A 197 0.75 3.00 3.32
CA ILE A 197 -0.67 3.11 3.65
C ILE A 197 -0.98 2.07 4.72
N LEU A 198 -1.30 2.53 5.92
CA LEU A 198 -1.81 1.70 7.00
C LEU A 198 -3.32 1.85 7.07
N ALA A 199 -4.05 0.75 6.96
CA ALA A 199 -5.51 0.72 7.07
C ALA A 199 -5.94 -0.23 8.18
N ALA A 200 -6.81 0.20 9.10
CA ALA A 200 -7.22 -0.62 10.25
C ALA A 200 -8.64 -0.32 10.71
N ASP A 201 -9.30 -1.29 11.33
CA ASP A 201 -10.61 -1.06 11.98
C ASP A 201 -10.48 -0.22 13.25
N ARG A 202 -9.28 -0.19 13.86
CA ARG A 202 -8.95 0.61 15.06
C ARG A 202 -7.49 1.09 14.97
N LEU A 203 -7.24 2.32 15.40
CA LEU A 203 -5.89 2.91 15.52
C LEU A 203 -5.30 2.68 16.91
#